data_AF-A0A523VRJ6-F1
#
_entry.id   AF-A0A523VRJ6-F1
#
_cell.length_a   1.000
_cell.length_b   1.000
_cell.length_c   1.000
_cell.angle_alpha   90.00
_cell.angle_beta   90.00
_cell.angle_gamma   90.00
#
_symmetry.space_group_name_H-M   'P 1'
#
loop_
_entity.id
_entity.type
_entity.pdbx_description
1 polymer ?
#
loop_
_entity_poly.entity_id
_entity_poly.type
_entity_poly.pdbx_seq_one_letter_code
_entity_poly.pdbx_strand_id
1 'polypeptide(L)'
;MGSTSEREYINKLEKIREKTRKQERKIRDYFEKIERIKVESLKENEEMKRTAFKNIDKMEKNIMKSKDLAPESKSRLNSEISNLRREVESKNVKLKTKISETMIPIYTQQLQY
;
A
#
# COMPACT_ATOMS: atom_id res chain seq x y z
N MET A 1 -1.04 -26.49 -55.11
CA MET A 1 -1.87 -25.38 -54.58
C MET A 1 -2.66 -25.93 -53.40
N GLY A 2 -2.18 -25.71 -52.17
CA GLY A 2 -2.89 -26.15 -50.96
C GLY A 2 -3.59 -24.95 -50.35
N SER A 3 -4.88 -24.78 -50.65
CA SER A 3 -5.70 -23.76 -50.01
C SER A 3 -5.91 -24.14 -48.55
N THR A 4 -5.55 -23.22 -47.64
CA THR A 4 -5.83 -23.29 -46.21
C THR A 4 -7.31 -23.65 -46.02
N SER A 5 -7.62 -24.80 -45.44
CA SER A 5 -9.02 -25.22 -45.25
C SER A 5 -9.71 -24.35 -44.20
N GLU A 6 -11.04 -24.22 -44.27
CA GLU A 6 -11.85 -23.53 -43.25
C GLU A 6 -11.51 -24.01 -41.83
N ARG A 7 -11.28 -25.33 -41.68
CA ARG A 7 -10.85 -25.96 -40.43
C ARG A 7 -9.52 -25.40 -39.89
N GLU A 8 -8.56 -25.11 -40.76
CA GLU A 8 -7.30 -24.50 -40.36
C GLU A 8 -7.47 -23.06 -39.87
N TYR A 9 -8.40 -22.30 -40.47
CA TYR A 9 -8.73 -20.96 -39.99
C TYR A 9 -9.45 -21.00 -38.63
N ILE A 10 -10.41 -21.93 -38.44
CA ILE A 10 -11.07 -22.14 -37.14
C ILE A 10 -10.04 -22.47 -36.06
N ASN A 11 -9.13 -23.41 -36.32
CA ASN A 11 -8.05 -23.76 -35.38
C ASN A 11 -7.15 -22.56 -35.05
N LYS A 12 -6.85 -21.69 -36.02
CA LYS A 12 -6.08 -20.45 -35.78
C LYS A 12 -6.86 -19.48 -34.88
N LEU A 13 -8.16 -19.31 -35.12
CA LEU A 13 -9.03 -18.46 -34.29
C LEU A 13 -9.11 -18.99 -32.85
N GLU A 14 -9.23 -20.30 -32.65
CA GLU A 14 -9.23 -20.91 -31.31
C GLU A 14 -7.92 -20.67 -30.57
N LYS A 15 -6.77 -20.85 -31.24
CA LYS A 15 -5.45 -20.54 -30.65
C LYS A 15 -5.32 -19.08 -30.25
N ILE A 16 -5.87 -18.15 -31.05
CA ILE A 16 -5.88 -16.72 -30.69
C ILE A 16 -6.74 -16.51 -29.45
N ARG A 17 -7.97 -17.04 -29.40
CA ARG A 17 -8.86 -16.95 -28.23
C ARG A 17 -8.21 -17.50 -26.97
N GLU A 18 -7.54 -18.64 -27.06
CA GLU A 18 -6.85 -19.25 -25.92
C GLU A 18 -5.68 -18.38 -25.41
N LYS A 19 -4.86 -17.84 -26.33
CA LYS A 19 -3.77 -16.92 -25.98
C LYS A 19 -4.30 -15.66 -25.31
N THR A 20 -5.36 -15.06 -25.84
CA THR A 20 -6.01 -13.87 -25.25
C THR A 20 -6.50 -14.16 -23.84
N ARG A 21 -7.23 -15.28 -23.64
CA ARG A 21 -7.71 -15.69 -22.30
C ARG A 21 -6.57 -15.92 -21.31
N LYS A 22 -5.46 -16.53 -21.76
CA LYS A 22 -4.27 -16.73 -20.91
C LYS A 22 -3.62 -15.40 -20.52
N GLN A 23 -3.52 -14.44 -21.45
CA GLN A 23 -2.99 -13.11 -21.17
C GLN A 23 -3.92 -12.33 -20.22
N GLU A 24 -5.22 -12.39 -20.43
CA GLU A 24 -6.23 -11.78 -19.56
C GLU A 24 -6.09 -12.29 -18.12
N ARG A 25 -5.99 -13.61 -17.92
CA ARG A 25 -5.77 -14.19 -16.59
C ARG A 25 -4.49 -13.69 -15.94
N LYS A 26 -3.37 -13.68 -16.67
CA LYS A 26 -2.10 -13.15 -16.14
C LYS A 26 -2.21 -11.68 -15.72
N ILE A 27 -2.93 -10.87 -16.49
CA ILE A 27 -3.18 -9.46 -16.17
C ILE A 27 -3.99 -9.35 -14.87
N ARG A 28 -5.07 -10.14 -14.72
CA ARG A 28 -5.86 -10.21 -13.48
C ARG A 28 -5.00 -10.62 -12.28
N ASP A 29 -4.14 -11.63 -12.42
CA ASP A 29 -3.22 -12.06 -11.36
C ASP A 29 -2.26 -10.94 -10.93
N TYR A 30 -1.81 -10.09 -11.86
CA TYR A 30 -1.00 -8.91 -11.52
C TYR A 30 -1.79 -7.89 -10.70
N PHE A 31 -3.05 -7.64 -11.06
CA PHE A 31 -3.91 -6.73 -10.29
C PHE A 31 -4.13 -7.24 -8.86
N GLU A 32 -4.46 -8.53 -8.69
CA GLU A 32 -4.62 -9.12 -7.35
C GLU A 32 -3.36 -9.00 -6.49
N LYS A 33 -2.18 -9.20 -7.08
CA LYS A 33 -0.90 -9.00 -6.38
C LYS A 33 -0.70 -7.55 -5.96
N ILE A 34 -1.02 -6.60 -6.83
CA ILE A 34 -0.88 -5.17 -6.52
C ILE A 34 -1.85 -4.76 -5.40
N GLU A 35 -3.10 -5.22 -5.45
CA GLU A 35 -4.07 -4.97 -4.38
C GLU A 35 -3.61 -5.54 -3.04
N ARG A 36 -3.05 -6.75 -3.04
CA ARG A 36 -2.49 -7.36 -1.83
C ARG A 36 -1.35 -6.53 -1.26
N ILE A 37 -0.40 -6.12 -2.10
CA ILE A 37 0.75 -5.28 -1.70
C ILE A 37 0.25 -3.94 -1.15
N LYS A 38 -0.78 -3.34 -1.76
CA LYS A 38 -1.38 -2.08 -1.28
C LYS A 38 -1.96 -2.23 0.12
N VAL A 39 -2.72 -3.29 0.37
CA VAL A 39 -3.30 -3.58 1.69
C VAL A 39 -2.21 -3.84 2.74
N GLU A 40 -1.19 -4.62 2.38
CA GLU A 40 -0.05 -4.90 3.27
C GLU A 40 0.73 -3.62 3.61
N SER A 41 1.02 -2.79 2.61
CA SER A 41 1.69 -1.50 2.80
C SER A 41 0.91 -0.56 3.73
N LEU A 42 -0.43 -0.54 3.63
CA LEU A 42 -1.29 0.23 4.54
C LEU A 42 -1.20 -0.28 5.98
N LYS A 43 -1.15 -1.61 6.17
CA LYS A 43 -1.00 -2.22 7.50
C LYS A 43 0.34 -1.87 8.12
N GLU A 44 1.43 -2.01 7.38
CA GLU A 44 2.78 -1.67 7.85
C GLU A 44 2.90 -0.19 8.22
N ASN A 45 2.29 0.71 7.44
CA ASN A 45 2.29 2.14 7.72
C ASN A 45 1.55 2.47 9.05
N GLU A 46 0.39 1.87 9.29
CA GLU A 46 -0.33 2.06 10.56
C GLU A 46 0.41 1.39 11.75
N GLU A 47 1.07 0.25 11.53
CA GLU A 47 1.90 -0.40 12.55
C GLU A 47 3.13 0.44 12.91
N MET A 48 3.78 1.07 11.93
CA MET A 48 4.87 2.03 12.14
C MET A 48 4.39 3.17 13.04
N LYS A 49 3.26 3.81 12.71
CA LYS A 49 2.68 4.90 13.52
C LYS A 49 2.40 4.43 14.95
N ARG A 50 1.74 3.29 15.11
CA ARG A 50 1.37 2.73 16.42
C ARG A 50 2.61 2.43 17.27
N THR A 51 3.63 1.82 16.69
CA THR A 51 4.88 1.47 17.38
C THR A 51 5.64 2.72 17.80
N ALA A 52 5.74 3.72 16.90
CA ALA A 52 6.36 4.99 17.21
C ALA A 52 5.65 5.70 18.38
N PHE A 53 4.32 5.81 18.34
CA PHE A 53 3.55 6.44 19.42
C PHE A 53 3.68 5.69 20.75
N LYS A 54 3.66 4.35 20.74
CA LYS A 54 3.89 3.55 21.96
C LYS A 54 5.26 3.85 22.58
N ASN A 55 6.30 3.99 21.75
CA ASN A 55 7.65 4.31 22.23
C ASN A 55 7.75 5.75 22.74
N ILE A 56 7.11 6.70 22.05
CA ILE A 56 7.01 8.09 22.49
C ILE A 56 6.29 8.19 23.84
N ASP A 57 5.14 7.53 24.01
CA ASP A 57 4.38 7.52 25.27
C ASP A 57 5.21 6.95 26.43
N LYS A 58 6.01 5.92 26.16
CA LYS A 58 6.93 5.34 27.15
C LYS A 58 8.02 6.33 27.53
N MET A 59 8.60 7.02 26.56
CA MET A 59 9.64 8.03 26.78
C MET A 59 9.10 9.22 27.57
N GLU A 60 7.93 9.73 27.20
CA GLU A 60 7.24 10.83 27.89
C GLU A 60 6.99 10.49 29.38
N LYS A 61 6.47 9.29 29.65
CA LYS A 61 6.28 8.80 31.02
C LYS A 61 7.59 8.73 31.81
N ASN A 62 8.68 8.31 31.17
CA ASN A 62 9.99 8.23 31.82
C ASN A 62 10.55 9.63 32.14
N ILE A 63 10.40 10.59 31.22
CA ILE A 63 10.81 11.98 31.41
C ILE A 63 10.05 12.63 32.57
N MET A 64 8.73 12.44 32.62
CA MET A 64 7.89 12.98 33.70
C MET A 64 8.33 12.44 35.07
N LYS A 65 8.60 11.14 35.16
CA LYS A 65 9.00 10.45 36.40
C LYS A 65 10.45 10.68 36.82
N SER A 66 11.31 11.15 35.91
CA SER A 66 12.73 11.35 36.21
C SER A 66 12.92 12.41 37.29
N LYS A 67 13.72 12.08 38.30
CA LYS A 67 14.13 13.04 39.36
C LYS A 67 15.39 13.81 38.98
N ASP A 68 16.14 13.32 38.00
CA ASP A 68 17.45 13.86 37.60
C ASP A 68 17.32 14.98 36.55
N LEU A 69 16.13 15.17 35.98
CA LEU A 69 15.86 16.21 35.00
C LEU A 69 15.31 17.47 35.66
N ALA A 70 15.99 18.60 35.42
CA ALA A 70 15.49 19.92 35.77
C ALA A 70 14.15 20.23 35.06
N PRO A 71 13.27 21.05 35.66
CA PRO A 71 11.97 21.40 35.07
C PRO A 71 12.06 21.97 33.64
N GLU A 72 13.05 22.83 33.39
CA GLU A 72 13.30 23.42 32.06
C GLU A 72 13.68 22.35 31.03
N SER A 73 14.50 21.37 31.42
CA SER A 73 14.87 20.24 30.58
C SER A 73 13.66 19.37 30.25
N LYS A 74 12.78 19.10 31.22
CA LYS A 74 11.52 18.37 30.98
C LYS A 74 10.62 19.12 30.01
N SER A 75 10.49 20.44 30.16
CA SER A 75 9.69 21.28 29.26
C SER A 75 10.21 21.21 27.83
N ARG A 76 11.52 21.39 27.63
CA ARG A 76 12.17 21.26 26.31
C ARG A 76 11.95 19.88 25.69
N LEU A 77 12.14 18.81 26.46
CA LEU A 77 11.93 17.44 25.96
C LEU A 77 10.47 17.16 25.59
N ASN A 78 9.50 17.74 26.31
CA ASN A 78 8.09 17.63 25.94
C ASN A 78 7.77 18.37 24.63
N SER A 79 8.42 19.50 24.35
CA SER A 79 8.33 20.16 23.06
C SER A 79 8.88 19.28 21.93
N GLU A 80 10.02 18.61 22.15
CA GLU A 80 10.59 17.66 21.19
C GLU A 80 9.67 16.46 20.95
N ILE A 81 9.07 15.89 22.00
CA ILE A 81 8.04 14.84 21.89
C ILE A 81 6.88 15.32 21.02
N SER A 82 6.41 16.54 21.23
CA SER A 82 5.30 17.12 20.46
C SER A 82 5.65 17.31 18.99
N ASN A 83 6.91 17.66 18.67
CA ASN A 83 7.40 17.75 17.31
C ASN A 83 7.51 16.37 16.66
N LEU A 84 8.05 15.39 17.39
CA LEU A 84 8.19 14.01 16.91
C LEU A 84 6.83 13.35 16.64
N ARG A 85 5.81 13.58 17.48
CA ARG A 85 4.44 13.11 17.22
C ARG A 85 3.89 13.68 15.90
N ARG A 86 4.08 14.98 15.67
CA ARG A 86 3.67 15.65 14.43
C ARG A 86 4.41 15.11 13.21
N GLU A 87 5.70 14.82 13.34
CA GLU A 87 6.50 14.23 12.28
C GLU A 87 6.00 12.83 11.91
N VAL A 88 5.77 11.96 12.90
CA VAL A 88 5.23 10.61 12.70
C VAL A 88 3.86 10.68 12.03
N GLU A 89 2.98 11.57 12.46
CA GLU A 89 1.66 11.75 11.84
C GLU A 89 1.79 12.22 10.38
N SER A 90 2.64 13.21 10.12
CA SER A 90 2.87 13.72 8.76
C SER A 90 3.40 12.64 7.83
N LYS A 91 4.36 11.82 8.30
CA LYS A 91 4.91 10.68 7.55
C LYS A 91 3.83 9.63 7.27
N ASN A 92 3.04 9.27 8.27
CA ASN A 92 1.94 8.32 8.14
C ASN A 92 0.93 8.77 7.06
N VAL A 93 0.51 10.04 7.09
CA VAL A 93 -0.42 10.61 6.11
C VAL A 93 0.19 10.61 4.71
N LYS A 94 1.44 11.08 4.55
CA LYS A 94 2.11 11.10 3.25
C LYS A 94 2.21 9.71 2.61
N LEU A 95 2.59 8.71 3.40
CA LEU A 95 2.67 7.32 2.92
C LEU A 95 1.30 6.76 2.59
N LYS A 96 0.29 6.99 3.44
CA LYS A 96 -1.09 6.56 3.19
C LYS A 96 -1.65 7.16 1.90
N THR A 97 -1.43 8.45 1.65
CA THR A 97 -1.83 9.11 0.41
C THR A 97 -1.13 8.47 -0.79
N LYS A 98 0.20 8.31 -0.74
CA LYS A 98 0.97 7.71 -1.84
C LYS A 98 0.53 6.27 -2.14
N ILE A 99 0.26 5.46 -1.11
CA ILE A 99 -0.26 4.09 -1.26
C ILE A 99 -1.67 4.13 -1.88
N SER A 100 -2.52 5.08 -1.47
CA SER A 100 -3.89 5.20 -1.98
C SER A 100 -3.93 5.61 -3.45
N GLU A 101 -3.05 6.54 -3.84
CA GLU A 101 -2.84 6.98 -5.24
C GLU A 101 -2.26 5.86 -6.11
N THR A 102 -1.56 4.89 -5.52
CA THR A 102 -1.02 3.76 -6.25
C THR A 102 -2.17 2.83 -6.65
N MET A 103 -2.53 2.90 -7.94
CA MET A 103 -3.51 2.07 -8.65
C MET A 103 -4.97 2.22 -8.17
N ILE A 104 -5.72 3.01 -8.93
CA ILE A 104 -7.16 2.84 -9.13
C ILE A 104 -7.31 2.14 -10.49
N PRO A 105 -7.61 0.83 -10.57
CA PRO A 105 -8.18 0.29 -11.79
C PRO A 105 -9.64 0.75 -11.85
N ILE A 106 -9.91 1.82 -12.58
CA ILE A 106 -11.27 2.18 -13.03
C ILE A 106 -11.68 1.15 -14.09
N TYR A 107 -11.94 -0.11 -13.73
CA TYR A 107 -12.51 -1.09 -14.66
C TYR A 107 -13.49 -2.07 -14.01
N THR A 108 -14.20 -1.64 -12.97
CA THR A 108 -15.37 -2.38 -12.46
C THR A 108 -16.71 -1.95 -13.05
N GLN A 109 -16.75 -1.18 -14.16
CA GLN A 109 -18.04 -0.72 -14.70
C GLN A 109 -18.41 -1.01 -16.16
N GLN A 110 -17.58 -1.53 -17.07
CA GLN A 110 -18.02 -1.58 -18.48
C GLN A 110 -17.57 -2.80 -19.30
N LEU A 111 -17.82 -4.02 -18.82
CA LEU A 111 -17.89 -5.19 -19.70
C LEU A 111 -19.04 -6.13 -19.29
N GLN A 112 -20.26 -5.59 -19.24
CA GLN A 112 -21.47 -6.36 -19.47
C GLN A 112 -22.04 -5.91 -20.82
N TYR A 113 -21.56 -6.54 -21.89
CA TYR A 113 -22.24 -6.62 -23.19
C TYR A 113 -22.53 -8.09 -23.46
#